data_AF-A0A3D8PJA2-F1
#
_entry.id   AF-A0A3D8PJA2-F1
#
_cell.length_a   1.000
_cell.length_b   1.000
_cell.length_c   1.000
_cell.angle_alpha   90.00
_cell.angle_beta   90.00
_cell.angle_gamma   90.00
#
_symmetry.space_group_name_H-M   'P 1'
#
loop_
_entity.id
_entity.type
_entity.pdbx_description
1 polymer ?
#
loop_
_entity_poly.entity_id
_entity_poly.type
_entity_poly.pdbx_seq_one_letter_code
_entity_poly.pdbx_strand_id
1 'polypeptide(L)'
;MNEIVSILLIVATLALQYLLSSRNNVYLGAIVPILFVAGLTWMLITDRIESILAYVLFLIVGLVFLLQQWSHGRNTLRKNRQRELDKMKTHDIK
;
A
#
# COMPACT_ATOMS: atom_id res chain seq x y z
N MET A 1 2.28 16.95 -21.81
CA MET A 1 2.80 15.60 -21.55
C MET A 1 1.94 14.61 -22.32
N ASN A 2 2.55 13.70 -23.08
CA ASN A 2 1.79 12.76 -23.92
C ASN A 2 0.98 11.82 -23.03
N GLU A 3 -0.33 11.69 -23.26
CA GLU A 3 -1.23 10.91 -22.39
C GLU A 3 -0.77 9.45 -22.21
N ILE A 4 -0.16 8.90 -23.26
CA ILE A 4 0.45 7.56 -23.28
C ILE A 4 1.59 7.44 -22.26
N VAL A 5 2.40 8.49 -22.08
CA VAL A 5 3.51 8.52 -21.12
C VAL A 5 2.97 8.56 -19.67
N SER A 6 1.88 9.30 -19.44
CA SER A 6 1.21 9.36 -18.14
C SER A 6 0.61 8.00 -17.75
N ILE A 7 -0.02 7.30 -18.70
CA ILE A 7 -0.60 5.97 -18.48
C ILE A 7 0.50 4.94 -18.19
N LEU A 8 1.61 4.97 -18.95
CA LEU A 8 2.75 4.08 -18.73
C LEU A 8 3.37 4.25 -17.34
N LEU A 9 3.49 5.48 -16.86
CA LEU A 9 3.97 5.77 -15.51
C LEU A 9 3.04 5.24 -14.44
N ILE A 10 1.72 5.37 -14.62
CA ILE A 10 0.72 4.85 -13.68
C ILE A 10 0.78 3.31 -13.62
N VAL A 11 0.85 2.65 -14.77
CA VAL A 11 0.94 1.18 -14.85
C VAL A 11 2.26 0.67 -14.26
N ALA A 12 3.39 1.32 -14.57
CA ALA A 12 4.68 0.97 -13.99
C ALA A 12 4.68 1.13 -12.46
N THR A 13 4.05 2.20 -11.96
CA THR A 13 3.91 2.47 -10.52
C THR A 13 3.03 1.43 -9.82
N LEU A 14 1.90 1.05 -10.42
CA LEU A 14 1.02 -0.01 -9.91
C LEU A 14 1.69 -1.38 -9.93
N ALA A 15 2.41 -1.70 -11.00
CA ALA A 15 3.17 -2.94 -11.13
C ALA A 15 4.29 -3.03 -10.09
N LEU A 16 5.03 -1.93 -9.89
CA LEU A 16 6.01 -1.82 -8.81
C LEU A 16 5.33 -2.04 -7.47
N GLN A 17 4.26 -1.29 -7.16
CA GLN A 17 3.52 -1.39 -5.90
C GLN A 17 3.04 -2.81 -5.57
N TYR A 18 2.52 -3.55 -6.55
CA TYR A 18 2.06 -4.93 -6.39
C TYR A 18 3.21 -5.91 -6.13
N LEU A 19 4.29 -5.80 -6.92
CA LEU A 19 5.48 -6.64 -6.81
C LEU A 19 6.21 -6.37 -5.48
N LEU A 20 6.15 -5.12 -5.02
CA LEU A 20 6.65 -4.67 -3.75
C LEU A 20 5.85 -5.24 -2.57
N SER A 21 4.52 -5.18 -2.61
CA SER A 21 3.67 -5.68 -1.52
C SER A 21 3.73 -7.21 -1.33
N SER A 22 4.10 -7.97 -2.35
CA SER A 22 4.18 -9.43 -2.32
C SER A 22 5.47 -9.97 -1.67
N ARG A 23 6.55 -9.17 -1.63
CA ARG A 23 7.82 -9.60 -1.03
C ARG A 23 7.87 -9.34 0.48
N ASN A 24 8.63 -10.18 1.19
CA ASN A 24 8.85 -10.23 2.65
C ASN A 24 9.22 -8.87 3.35
N ASN A 25 9.44 -7.81 2.59
CA ASN A 25 9.98 -6.55 3.06
C ASN A 25 8.88 -5.52 3.40
N VAL A 26 8.83 -5.12 4.68
CA VAL A 26 7.86 -4.19 5.28
C VAL A 26 7.80 -2.86 4.54
N TYR A 27 8.96 -2.35 4.09
CA TYR A 27 9.08 -1.05 3.44
C TYR A 27 8.33 -0.94 2.11
N LEU A 28 8.02 -2.08 1.51
CA LEU A 28 7.41 -2.13 0.19
C LEU A 28 5.90 -1.89 0.23
N GLY A 29 5.24 -2.20 1.35
CA GLY A 29 3.84 -1.81 1.59
C GLY A 29 3.68 -0.34 1.98
N ALA A 30 4.74 0.29 2.49
CA ALA A 30 4.74 1.73 2.82
C ALA A 30 4.77 2.63 1.57
N ILE A 31 5.06 2.08 0.39
CA ILE A 31 5.03 2.84 -0.86
C ILE A 31 3.59 3.23 -1.27
N VAL A 32 2.60 2.42 -0.88
CA VAL A 32 1.18 2.67 -1.15
C VAL A 32 0.69 3.97 -0.53
N PRO A 33 0.87 4.22 0.79
CA PRO A 33 0.48 5.50 1.38
C PRO A 33 1.30 6.68 0.83
N ILE A 34 2.56 6.49 0.45
CA ILE A 34 3.37 7.55 -0.17
C ILE A 34 2.79 7.97 -1.53
N LEU A 35 2.46 7.00 -2.39
CA LEU A 35 1.83 7.26 -3.69
C LEU A 35 0.44 7.89 -3.55
N PHE A 36 -0.33 7.48 -2.55
CA PHE A 36 -1.63 8.07 -2.25
C PHE A 36 -1.50 9.57 -1.89
N VAL A 37 -0.55 9.92 -1.04
CA VAL A 37 -0.27 11.33 -0.67
C VAL A 37 0.20 12.13 -1.89
N ALA A 38 1.10 11.57 -2.71
CA ALA A 38 1.56 12.22 -3.93
C ALA A 38 0.41 12.47 -4.91
N GLY A 39 -0.50 11.51 -5.09
CA GLY A 39 -1.68 11.63 -5.96
C GLY A 39 -2.66 12.70 -5.47
N LEU A 40 -2.99 12.71 -4.18
CA LEU A 40 -3.84 13.76 -3.60
C LEU A 40 -3.21 15.15 -3.73
N THR A 41 -1.90 15.25 -3.52
CA THR A 41 -1.17 16.53 -3.60
C THR A 41 -1.11 17.04 -5.03
N TRP A 42 -0.94 16.15 -6.02
CA TRP A 42 -1.07 16.50 -7.43
C TRP A 42 -2.48 16.99 -7.78
N MET A 43 -3.51 16.34 -7.25
CA MET A 43 -4.92 16.75 -7.44
C MET A 43 -5.20 18.13 -6.84
N LEU A 44 -4.55 18.47 -5.72
CA LEU A 44 -4.62 19.80 -5.12
C LEU A 44 -3.93 20.86 -6.00
N ILE A 45 -2.75 20.57 -6.52
CA ILE A 45 -1.97 21.51 -7.37
C ILE A 45 -2.63 21.73 -8.76
N THR A 46 -3.41 20.75 -9.24
CA THR A 46 -4.15 20.84 -10.51
C THR A 46 -5.56 21.42 -10.35
N ASP A 47 -5.85 22.04 -9.20
CA ASP A 47 -7.16 22.63 -8.84
C ASP A 47 -8.35 21.66 -9.01
N ARG A 48 -8.10 20.34 -8.99
CA ARG A 48 -9.18 19.33 -9.00
C ARG A 48 -9.84 19.19 -7.64
N ILE A 49 -9.18 19.65 -6.58
CA ILE A 49 -9.73 19.75 -5.23
C ILE A 49 -9.72 21.22 -4.85
N GLU A 50 -10.88 21.87 -4.98
CA GLU A 50 -11.01 23.31 -4.72
C GLU A 50 -10.88 23.67 -3.23
N SER A 51 -11.12 22.69 -2.33
CA SER A 51 -11.12 22.92 -0.89
C SER A 51 -9.98 22.19 -0.19
N ILE A 52 -9.11 22.96 0.46
CA ILE A 52 -8.06 22.46 1.35
C ILE A 52 -8.63 21.59 2.47
N LEU A 53 -9.82 21.90 2.98
CA LEU A 53 -10.51 21.07 3.98
C LEU A 53 -10.87 19.69 3.41
N ALA A 54 -11.35 19.63 2.16
CA ALA A 54 -11.65 18.36 1.50
C ALA A 54 -10.37 17.53 1.28
N TYR A 55 -9.28 18.18 0.85
CA TYR A 55 -7.97 17.53 0.73
C TYR A 55 -7.51 16.90 2.04
N VAL A 56 -7.53 17.65 3.15
CA VAL A 56 -7.10 17.16 4.47
C VAL A 56 -7.98 15.99 4.94
N LEU A 57 -9.30 16.08 4.75
CA LEU A 57 -10.22 15.00 5.09
C LEU A 57 -9.92 13.72 4.29
N PHE A 58 -9.76 13.81 2.98
CA PHE A 58 -9.44 12.65 2.14
C PHE A 58 -8.08 12.05 2.49
N LEU A 59 -7.10 12.89 2.81
CA LEU A 59 -5.76 12.45 3.19
C LEU A 59 -5.80 11.65 4.49
N ILE A 60 -6.47 12.16 5.53
CA ILE A 60 -6.58 11.49 6.82
C ILE A 60 -7.34 10.17 6.68
N VAL A 61 -8.53 10.19 6.08
CA VAL A 61 -9.37 8.99 5.94
C VAL A 61 -8.67 7.92 5.10
N GLY A 62 -8.08 8.31 3.97
CA GLY A 62 -7.39 7.38 3.09
C GLY A 62 -6.16 6.76 3.73
N LEU A 63 -5.34 7.55 4.43
CA LEU A 63 -4.15 7.03 5.13
C LEU A 63 -4.52 6.07 6.26
N VAL A 64 -5.51 6.41 7.10
CA VAL A 64 -5.95 5.51 8.18
C VAL A 64 -6.42 4.19 7.61
N PHE A 65 -7.20 4.21 6.52
CA PHE A 65 -7.68 3.00 5.88
C PHE A 65 -6.55 2.16 5.30
N LEU A 66 -5.62 2.78 4.57
CA LEU A 66 -4.46 2.10 3.98
C LEU A 66 -3.56 1.45 5.04
N LEU A 67 -3.26 2.17 6.12
CA LEU A 67 -2.45 1.66 7.23
C LEU A 67 -3.14 0.49 7.94
N GLN A 68 -4.45 0.58 8.15
CA GLN A 68 -5.22 -0.49 8.78
C GLN A 68 -5.22 -1.77 7.92
N GLN A 69 -5.47 -1.65 6.61
CA GLN A 69 -5.46 -2.78 5.69
C GLN A 69 -4.08 -3.44 5.62
N TRP A 70 -3.03 -2.61 5.56
CA TRP A 70 -1.65 -3.09 5.54
C TRP A 70 -1.28 -3.84 6.83
N SER A 71 -1.62 -3.28 8.00
CA SER A 71 -1.41 -3.91 9.30
C SER A 71 -2.14 -5.26 9.40
N HIS A 72 -3.40 -5.31 8.93
CA HIS A 72 -4.18 -6.53 8.92
C HIS A 72 -3.55 -7.63 8.04
N GLY A 73 -3.16 -7.29 6.81
CA GLY A 73 -2.51 -8.23 5.89
C GLY A 73 -1.21 -8.80 6.45
N ARG A 74 -0.39 -7.97 7.11
CA ARG A 74 0.85 -8.41 7.78
C ARG A 74 0.57 -9.34 8.95
N ASN A 75 -0.46 -9.07 9.75
CA ASN A 75 -0.81 -9.90 10.89
C ASN A 75 -1.26 -11.30 10.45
N THR A 76 -2.02 -11.38 9.36
CA THR A 76 -2.45 -12.66 8.76
C THR A 76 -1.27 -13.46 8.22
N LEU A 77 -0.34 -12.83 7.50
CA LEU A 77 0.90 -13.49 7.05
C LEU A 77 1.72 -14.02 8.22
N ARG A 78 1.85 -13.25 9.31
CA ARG A 78 2.58 -13.67 10.51
C ARG A 78 1.90 -14.88 11.17
N LYS A 79 0.58 -14.87 11.28
CA LYS A 79 -0.20 -16.00 11.82
C LYS A 79 -0.04 -17.27 10.97
N ASN A 80 -0.07 -17.15 9.65
CA ASN A 80 0.11 -18.30 8.75
C ASN A 80 1.52 -18.89 8.87
N ARG A 81 2.55 -18.04 8.93
CA ARG A 81 3.93 -18.49 9.16
C ARG A 81 4.08 -19.21 10.50
N GLN A 82 3.46 -18.71 11.56
CA GLN A 82 3.51 -19.34 12.87
C GLN A 82 2.84 -20.72 12.86
N ARG A 83 1.69 -20.85 12.19
CA ARG A 83 0.99 -22.14 12.03
C ARG A 83 1.81 -23.17 11.27
N GLU A 84 2.52 -22.75 10.21
CA GLU A 84 3.41 -23.64 9.48
C GLU A 84 4.62 -24.08 10.34
N LEU A 85 5.20 -23.18 11.14
CA LEU A 85 6.26 -23.53 12.09
C LEU A 85 5.78 -24.51 13.18
N ASP A 86 4.57 -24.33 13.71
CA ASP A 86 4.02 -25.22 14.73
C ASP A 86 3.70 -26.62 14.16
N LYS A 87 3.26 -26.71 12.89
CA LYS A 87 3.11 -28.01 12.20
C LYS A 87 4.45 -28.72 12.03
N MET A 88 5.51 -27.99 11.64
CA MET A 88 6.85 -28.57 11.52
C MET A 88 7.36 -29.08 12.87
N LYS A 89 7.22 -28.30 13.95
CA LYS A 89 7.60 -28.74 15.31
C LYS A 89 6.88 -30.00 15.77
N THR A 90 5.58 -30.14 15.47
CA THR A 90 4.83 -31.34 15.88
C THR A 90 5.22 -32.60 15.10
N HIS A 91 5.75 -32.46 13.88
CA HIS A 91 6.27 -33.59 13.10
C HIS A 91 7.72 -33.94 13.45
N ASP A 92 8.50 -32.99 13.95
CA ASP A 92 9.93 -33.16 14.28
C ASP A 92 10.16 -33.76 15.69
N ILE A 93 9.17 -33.67 16.58
CA ILE A 93 9.22 -34.22 17.96
C ILE A 93 8.81 -35.72 18.00
N LYS A 94 8.45 -36.31 16.86
CA LYS A 94 8.10 -37.73 16.73
C LYS A 94 9.22 -38.52 16.05
#